data_AF-A0AB38GE12-F1
#
_entry.id   AF-A0AB38GE12-F1
#
_cell.length_a   1.000
_cell.length_b   1.000
_cell.length_c   1.000
_cell.angle_alpha   90.00
_cell.angle_beta   90.00
_cell.angle_gamma   90.00
#
_symmetry.space_group_name_H-M   'P 1'
#
loop_
_entity.id
_entity.type
_entity.pdbx_description
1 polymer ?
#
loop_
_entity_poly.entity_id
_entity_poly.type
_entity_poly.pdbx_seq_one_letter_code
_entity_poly.pdbx_strand_id
1 'polypeptide(L)'
;MKKLITLISSILLITSSGFIVISCKTQQKSNNQSLNFNNDKTFNQDIKTKNDTNNEKSDQNISKAIDKKNKNHNQTVRKEEKKIQDKQIEEKQKYILQRSKENNFSLTKDYGLKHTDFTWNNQDKWSKWKSDSKNNLLASLIGQVTTFYSKISKYASVVELEKEFENKLNQNRNYKSFEEFIEKMDMTITKYLEQKDSIWNALNTL
;
A
#
# COMPACT_ATOMS: atom_id res chain seq x y z
N MET A 1 -51.74 -15.20 34.76
CA MET A 1 -50.55 -14.53 34.20
C MET A 1 -50.98 -13.45 33.19
N LYS A 2 -51.50 -12.31 33.68
CA LYS A 2 -52.06 -11.22 32.84
C LYS A 2 -51.52 -9.84 33.26
N LYS A 3 -50.23 -9.77 33.62
CA LYS A 3 -49.58 -8.52 34.08
C LYS A 3 -48.23 -8.24 33.42
N LEU A 4 -47.90 -8.92 32.32
CA LEU A 4 -46.59 -8.78 31.66
C LEU A 4 -46.63 -8.09 30.28
N ILE A 5 -47.83 -7.77 29.76
CA ILE A 5 -47.98 -7.23 28.38
C ILE A 5 -48.04 -5.69 28.34
N THR A 6 -48.01 -5.01 29.49
CA THR A 6 -48.22 -3.54 29.56
C THR A 6 -46.92 -2.74 29.79
N LEU A 7 -45.74 -3.32 29.54
CA LEU A 7 -44.45 -2.66 29.81
C LEU A 7 -43.55 -2.46 28.57
N ILE A 8 -44.09 -2.60 27.36
CA ILE A 8 -43.34 -2.40 26.10
C ILE A 8 -43.91 -1.23 25.26
N SER A 9 -45.00 -0.58 25.70
CA SER A 9 -45.71 0.42 24.90
C SER A 9 -45.24 1.87 25.06
N SER A 10 -44.21 2.15 25.87
CA SER A 10 -43.96 3.52 26.36
C SER A 10 -42.50 3.96 26.40
N ILE A 11 -41.72 3.60 25.37
CA ILE A 11 -40.43 4.24 25.07
C ILE A 11 -40.44 4.55 23.55
N LEU A 12 -41.11 5.64 23.16
CA LEU A 12 -40.49 6.87 22.63
C LEU A 12 -39.72 6.57 21.31
N LEU A 13 -40.20 6.81 20.08
CA LEU A 13 -40.95 7.97 19.55
C LEU A 13 -40.45 9.30 20.14
N ILE A 14 -39.30 9.77 19.63
CA ILE A 14 -38.64 11.11 19.72
C ILE A 14 -37.18 10.83 19.28
N THR A 15 -36.61 11.23 18.13
CA THR A 15 -36.48 12.56 17.51
C THR A 15 -36.28 12.45 15.98
N SER A 16 -37.21 12.98 15.20
CA SER A 16 -36.96 13.39 13.81
C SER A 16 -36.72 14.89 13.78
N SER A 17 -35.46 15.32 13.73
CA SER A 17 -35.14 16.69 13.33
C SER A 17 -33.65 16.87 13.03
N GLY A 18 -33.36 17.11 11.74
CA GLY A 18 -32.43 18.16 11.37
C GLY A 18 -31.07 17.71 10.87
N PHE A 19 -30.96 17.50 9.55
CA PHE A 19 -29.87 18.06 8.73
C PHE A 19 -30.38 18.26 7.29
N ILE A 20 -31.07 19.37 7.02
CA ILE A 20 -31.07 19.94 5.66
C ILE A 20 -29.96 20.97 5.68
N VAL A 21 -28.83 20.63 5.09
CA VAL A 21 -27.78 21.61 4.80
C VAL A 21 -27.35 21.43 3.35
N ILE A 22 -27.16 22.59 2.71
CA ILE A 22 -26.44 22.86 1.45
C ILE A 22 -27.32 22.98 0.21
N SER A 23 -27.76 24.21 -0.07
CA SER A 23 -27.60 24.80 -1.42
C SER A 23 -27.73 26.34 -1.36
N CYS A 24 -26.68 27.02 -0.87
CA CYS A 24 -26.43 28.38 -1.35
C CYS A 24 -25.77 28.28 -2.71
N LYS A 25 -26.61 28.31 -3.74
CA LYS A 25 -26.25 28.44 -5.14
C LYS A 25 -25.60 29.82 -5.34
N THR A 26 -24.28 29.90 -5.27
CA THR A 26 -23.57 31.08 -5.77
C THR A 26 -23.64 31.03 -7.30
N GLN A 27 -24.40 31.96 -7.88
CA GLN A 27 -24.35 32.24 -9.31
C GLN A 27 -22.93 32.70 -9.65
N GLN A 28 -22.10 31.81 -10.20
CA GLN A 28 -20.95 32.25 -10.98
C GLN A 28 -21.51 32.97 -12.20
N LYS A 29 -21.40 34.30 -12.19
CA LYS A 29 -21.53 35.11 -13.40
C LYS A 29 -20.52 34.58 -14.41
N SER A 30 -21.03 34.08 -15.54
CA SER A 30 -20.31 34.02 -16.80
C SER A 30 -19.71 35.41 -17.05
N ASN A 31 -18.38 35.49 -17.13
CA ASN A 31 -17.74 36.56 -17.87
C ASN A 31 -16.76 35.92 -18.85
N ASN A 32 -17.14 36.00 -20.11
CA ASN A 32 -16.33 35.66 -21.26
C ASN A 32 -15.04 36.50 -21.24
N GLN A 33 -13.89 35.85 -21.18
CA GLN A 33 -12.69 36.36 -21.83
C GLN A 33 -11.92 35.17 -22.41
N SER A 34 -12.09 35.00 -23.71
CA SER A 34 -11.22 34.18 -24.54
C SER A 34 -9.79 34.70 -24.43
N LEU A 35 -8.84 33.84 -24.09
CA LEU A 35 -7.44 34.09 -24.39
C LEU A 35 -6.90 32.95 -25.25
N ASN A 36 -6.51 33.37 -26.44
CA ASN A 36 -6.04 32.58 -27.56
C ASN A 36 -4.84 31.72 -27.19
N PHE A 37 -4.87 30.46 -27.62
CA PHE A 37 -3.66 29.66 -27.84
C PHE A 37 -3.00 30.16 -29.11
N ASN A 38 -1.79 30.72 -29.01
CA ASN A 38 -0.88 30.86 -30.13
C ASN A 38 0.48 30.26 -29.75
N ASN A 39 0.88 29.24 -30.51
CA ASN A 39 2.25 28.78 -30.67
C ASN A 39 3.12 29.89 -31.28
N ASP A 40 4.34 30.11 -30.80
CA ASP A 40 5.58 30.00 -31.60
C ASP A 40 6.84 30.50 -30.86
N LYS A 41 7.93 29.75 -31.09
CA LYS A 41 9.35 30.16 -31.23
C LYS A 41 10.21 30.58 -30.01
N THR A 42 11.13 29.66 -29.68
CA THR A 42 12.61 29.79 -29.67
C THR A 42 13.24 31.17 -29.45
N PHE A 43 14.09 31.33 -28.42
CA PHE A 43 15.43 31.92 -28.54
C PHE A 43 16.34 31.66 -27.32
N ASN A 44 17.57 31.23 -27.59
CA ASN A 44 18.71 31.17 -26.66
C ASN A 44 19.27 32.57 -26.36
N GLN A 45 19.77 32.86 -25.16
CA GLN A 45 21.08 33.52 -25.03
C GLN A 45 21.69 33.44 -23.63
N ASP A 46 22.95 32.99 -23.62
CA ASP A 46 23.97 33.16 -22.58
C ASP A 46 24.24 34.63 -22.22
N ILE A 47 24.52 34.89 -20.94
CA ILE A 47 25.47 35.92 -20.51
C ILE A 47 26.39 35.35 -19.42
N LYS A 48 27.60 34.97 -19.85
CA LYS A 48 28.86 35.01 -19.07
C LYS A 48 29.22 36.50 -18.88
N THR A 49 29.91 36.98 -17.84
CA THR A 49 31.23 36.54 -17.40
C THR A 49 31.73 37.37 -16.18
N LYS A 50 32.73 36.79 -15.49
CA LYS A 50 33.98 37.43 -15.00
C LYS A 50 33.95 38.17 -13.65
N ASN A 51 34.92 38.03 -12.73
CA ASN A 51 36.15 37.22 -12.67
C ASN A 51 36.79 37.42 -11.26
N ASP A 52 37.51 36.42 -10.73
CA ASP A 52 38.99 36.44 -10.47
C ASP A 52 39.31 36.63 -8.96
N THR A 53 40.29 35.97 -8.31
CA THR A 53 41.50 35.32 -8.83
C THR A 53 42.27 34.55 -7.72
N ASN A 54 42.80 33.38 -8.11
CA ASN A 54 44.13 32.76 -7.84
C ASN A 54 44.54 32.27 -6.44
N ASN A 55 44.83 30.95 -6.30
CA ASN A 55 46.11 30.21 -6.50
C ASN A 55 46.95 30.19 -5.19
N GLU A 56 47.74 29.19 -4.81
CA GLU A 56 48.44 28.14 -5.58
C GLU A 56 48.88 27.00 -4.63
N LYS A 57 49.22 25.86 -5.23
CA LYS A 57 49.80 24.65 -4.63
C LYS A 57 51.25 24.88 -4.14
N SER A 58 51.75 24.05 -3.22
CA SER A 58 52.73 22.97 -3.53
C SER A 58 53.55 22.49 -2.31
N ASP A 59 53.92 21.21 -2.40
CA ASP A 59 55.18 20.56 -1.97
C ASP A 59 55.36 19.77 -0.65
N GLN A 60 56.13 18.69 -0.89
CA GLN A 60 56.46 17.48 -0.15
C GLN A 60 57.57 17.67 0.92
N ASN A 61 57.62 16.80 1.95
CA ASN A 61 58.80 15.92 2.24
C ASN A 61 58.77 15.16 3.60
N ILE A 62 58.82 13.81 3.51
CA ILE A 62 59.74 12.80 4.12
C ILE A 62 60.35 12.97 5.54
N SER A 63 60.17 11.93 6.41
CA SER A 63 61.22 11.16 7.15
C SER A 63 60.57 10.09 8.06
N LYS A 64 60.79 8.76 7.97
CA LYS A 64 61.94 7.84 8.20
C LYS A 64 62.42 7.63 9.66
N ALA A 65 62.22 6.42 10.17
CA ALA A 65 63.05 5.62 11.12
C ALA A 65 62.45 4.18 11.13
N ILE A 66 63.02 3.06 10.65
CA ILE A 66 64.28 2.29 10.78
C ILE A 66 64.47 1.55 12.12
N ASP A 67 64.78 0.25 11.96
CA ASP A 67 65.49 -0.75 12.82
C ASP A 67 64.61 -1.87 13.43
N LYS A 68 64.97 -3.17 13.47
CA LYS A 68 66.04 -4.00 12.87
C LYS A 68 65.77 -5.49 13.23
N LYS A 69 66.06 -6.40 12.28
CA LYS A 69 66.71 -7.75 12.41
C LYS A 69 66.05 -8.99 13.08
N ASN A 70 66.12 -10.08 12.28
CA ASN A 70 66.37 -11.52 12.59
C ASN A 70 65.23 -12.34 13.26
N LYS A 71 64.95 -13.61 12.93
CA LYS A 71 65.71 -14.73 12.32
C LYS A 71 64.73 -15.82 11.81
N ASN A 72 65.17 -16.61 10.84
CA ASN A 72 64.49 -17.76 10.22
C ASN A 72 63.92 -18.81 11.19
N HIS A 73 62.74 -19.36 10.89
CA HIS A 73 62.47 -20.80 11.02
C HIS A 73 61.40 -21.26 10.02
N ASN A 74 61.72 -22.30 9.25
CA ASN A 74 60.82 -22.98 8.33
C ASN A 74 59.79 -23.79 9.11
N GLN A 75 58.50 -23.65 8.80
CA GLN A 75 57.56 -24.76 8.88
C GLN A 75 56.35 -24.59 7.96
N THR A 76 55.95 -25.72 7.42
CA THR A 76 55.20 -25.92 6.19
C THR A 76 53.69 -26.02 6.46
N VAL A 77 52.88 -25.63 5.48
CA VAL A 77 51.49 -26.07 5.21
C VAL A 77 50.39 -25.72 6.24
N ARG A 78 49.57 -24.71 5.91
CA ARG A 78 48.13 -24.87 5.61
C ARG A 78 47.57 -23.58 5.04
N LYS A 79 47.24 -23.59 3.74
CA LYS A 79 46.33 -22.62 3.13
C LYS A 79 44.94 -22.86 3.72
N GLU A 80 44.58 -22.16 4.78
CA GLU A 80 43.17 -21.94 5.08
C GLU A 80 42.68 -20.84 4.14
N GLU A 81 42.21 -21.26 2.97
CA GLU A 81 41.35 -20.46 2.11
C GLU A 81 40.15 -20.04 2.95
N LYS A 82 40.19 -18.81 3.49
CA LYS A 82 38.98 -18.12 3.92
C LYS A 82 38.12 -17.94 2.67
N LYS A 83 37.23 -18.90 2.43
CA LYS A 83 36.03 -18.68 1.63
C LYS A 83 35.21 -17.64 2.38
N ILE A 84 35.48 -16.38 2.09
CA ILE A 84 34.51 -15.30 2.28
C ILE A 84 33.40 -15.69 1.32
N GLN A 85 32.41 -16.39 1.86
CA GLN A 85 31.18 -16.66 1.17
C GLN A 85 30.52 -15.29 1.07
N ASP A 86 30.71 -14.64 -0.08
CA ASP A 86 29.92 -13.48 -0.47
C ASP A 86 28.47 -13.95 -0.50
N LYS A 87 27.80 -13.83 0.66
CA LYS A 87 26.36 -13.71 0.70
C LYS A 87 26.08 -12.42 -0.04
N GLN A 88 25.87 -12.50 -1.35
CA GLN A 88 25.08 -11.52 -2.06
C GLN A 88 23.78 -11.42 -1.27
N ILE A 89 23.71 -10.38 -0.44
CA ILE A 89 22.45 -9.94 0.14
C ILE A 89 21.69 -9.44 -1.09
N GLU A 90 20.84 -10.30 -1.65
CA GLU A 90 19.82 -9.84 -2.58
C GLU A 90 19.01 -8.79 -1.82
N GLU A 91 19.28 -7.51 -2.10
CA GLU A 91 18.43 -6.43 -1.66
C GLU A 91 17.06 -6.70 -2.25
N LYS A 92 16.13 -7.16 -1.40
CA LYS A 92 14.73 -7.30 -1.78
C LYS A 92 14.27 -5.93 -2.26
N GLN A 93 13.97 -5.83 -3.56
CA GLN A 93 13.37 -4.62 -4.10
C GLN A 93 12.11 -4.30 -3.30
N LYS A 94 12.08 -3.09 -2.76
CA LYS A 94 10.93 -2.58 -2.02
C LYS A 94 9.75 -2.49 -2.97
N TYR A 95 8.62 -3.07 -2.58
CA TYR A 95 7.41 -2.99 -3.38
C TYR A 95 6.93 -1.54 -3.51
N ILE A 96 6.50 -1.16 -4.71
CA ILE A 96 5.92 0.16 -4.99
C ILE A 96 4.42 -0.04 -5.17
N LEU A 97 3.64 0.68 -4.36
CA LEU A 97 2.18 0.63 -4.42
C LEU A 97 1.69 1.06 -5.81
N GLN A 98 0.76 0.29 -6.37
CA GLN A 98 0.09 0.58 -7.64
C GLN A 98 -0.93 1.72 -7.53
N ARG A 99 -1.31 2.09 -6.31
CA ARG A 99 -2.28 3.15 -5.99
C ARG A 99 -2.08 3.68 -4.57
N SER A 100 -2.74 4.79 -4.24
CA SER A 100 -2.69 5.36 -2.89
C SER A 100 -3.29 4.42 -1.83
N LYS A 101 -2.89 4.61 -0.57
CA LYS A 101 -3.41 3.81 0.56
C LYS A 101 -4.94 3.92 0.64
N GLU A 102 -5.47 5.13 0.43
CA GLU A 102 -6.90 5.45 0.51
C GLU A 102 -7.70 4.75 -0.59
N ASN A 103 -7.21 4.81 -1.84
CA ASN A 103 -7.88 4.14 -2.94
C ASN A 103 -7.86 2.62 -2.72
N ASN A 104 -6.73 2.10 -2.27
CA ASN A 104 -6.56 0.68 -2.01
C ASN A 104 -7.48 0.18 -0.88
N PHE A 105 -7.60 0.96 0.19
CA PHE A 105 -8.54 0.72 1.28
C PHE A 105 -9.99 0.74 0.78
N SER A 106 -10.37 1.75 -0.02
CA SER A 106 -11.71 1.87 -0.57
C SER A 106 -12.08 0.69 -1.48
N LEU A 107 -11.19 0.31 -2.40
CA LEU A 107 -11.39 -0.81 -3.31
C LEU A 107 -11.51 -2.14 -2.56
N THR A 108 -10.68 -2.34 -1.54
CA THR A 108 -10.76 -3.52 -0.67
C THR A 108 -12.11 -3.59 0.04
N LYS A 109 -12.61 -2.46 0.55
CA LYS A 109 -13.94 -2.42 1.18
C LYS A 109 -15.05 -2.68 0.19
N ASP A 110 -15.03 -2.03 -0.97
CA ASP A 110 -16.07 -2.18 -1.99
C ASP A 110 -16.16 -3.62 -2.51
N TYR A 111 -15.06 -4.18 -3.03
CA TYR A 111 -15.07 -5.54 -3.55
C TYR A 111 -15.20 -6.61 -2.47
N GLY A 112 -14.63 -6.37 -1.30
CA GLY A 112 -14.78 -7.26 -0.16
C GLY A 112 -16.22 -7.39 0.31
N LEU A 113 -16.94 -6.27 0.39
CA LEU A 113 -18.37 -6.27 0.71
C LEU A 113 -19.17 -6.99 -0.38
N LYS A 114 -18.98 -6.62 -1.66
CA LYS A 114 -19.66 -7.26 -2.80
C LYS A 114 -19.53 -8.79 -2.79
N HIS A 115 -18.31 -9.30 -2.54
CA HIS A 115 -18.08 -10.75 -2.44
C HIS A 115 -18.68 -11.35 -1.18
N THR A 116 -18.59 -10.67 -0.05
CA THR A 116 -19.19 -11.14 1.20
C THR A 116 -20.71 -11.29 1.04
N ASP A 117 -21.37 -10.28 0.48
CA ASP A 117 -22.81 -10.29 0.21
C ASP A 117 -23.18 -11.36 -0.82
N PHE A 118 -22.42 -11.46 -1.92
CA PHE A 118 -22.65 -12.49 -2.92
C PHE A 118 -22.56 -13.90 -2.33
N THR A 119 -21.49 -14.19 -1.58
CA THR A 119 -21.24 -15.51 -1.00
C THR A 119 -22.25 -15.87 0.08
N TRP A 120 -22.69 -14.89 0.88
CA TRP A 120 -23.76 -15.07 1.86
C TRP A 120 -25.09 -15.40 1.19
N ASN A 121 -25.48 -14.64 0.17
CA ASN A 121 -26.75 -14.82 -0.52
C ASN A 121 -26.78 -16.07 -1.43
N ASN A 122 -25.63 -16.63 -1.78
CA ASN A 122 -25.50 -17.77 -2.69
C ASN A 122 -24.70 -18.93 -2.07
N GLN A 123 -24.83 -19.16 -0.76
CA GLN A 123 -23.95 -20.04 0.01
C GLN A 123 -23.75 -21.44 -0.61
N ASP A 124 -24.83 -22.11 -1.03
CA ASP A 124 -24.76 -23.46 -1.61
C ASP A 124 -24.05 -23.46 -2.97
N LYS A 125 -24.45 -22.54 -3.86
CA LYS A 125 -23.85 -22.38 -5.19
C LYS A 125 -22.38 -22.01 -5.09
N TRP A 126 -22.04 -21.07 -4.21
CA TRP A 126 -20.69 -20.66 -3.90
C TRP A 126 -19.85 -21.84 -3.38
N SER A 127 -20.38 -22.62 -2.43
CA SER A 127 -19.67 -23.76 -1.88
C SER A 127 -19.36 -24.81 -2.95
N LYS A 128 -20.29 -25.06 -3.87
CA LYS A 128 -20.06 -25.99 -4.98
C LYS A 128 -19.06 -25.43 -5.99
N TRP A 129 -19.19 -24.16 -6.35
CA TRP A 129 -18.31 -23.50 -7.32
C TRP A 129 -16.87 -23.39 -6.83
N LYS A 130 -16.64 -23.01 -5.57
CA LYS A 130 -15.29 -22.85 -5.00
C LYS A 130 -14.56 -24.19 -4.82
N SER A 131 -15.29 -25.30 -4.73
CA SER A 131 -14.73 -26.65 -4.60
C SER A 131 -14.31 -27.26 -5.94
N ASP A 132 -14.73 -26.68 -7.06
CA ASP A 132 -14.27 -27.08 -8.39
C ASP A 132 -12.85 -26.55 -8.62
N SER A 133 -11.91 -27.46 -8.91
CA SER A 133 -10.49 -27.13 -9.05
C SER A 133 -10.19 -26.10 -10.14
N LYS A 134 -11.04 -26.02 -11.18
CA LYS A 134 -10.90 -25.03 -12.26
C LYS A 134 -11.08 -23.59 -11.76
N ASN A 135 -11.79 -23.42 -10.65
CA ASN A 135 -12.09 -22.11 -10.06
C ASN A 135 -11.14 -21.73 -8.93
N ASN A 136 -10.19 -22.59 -8.56
CA ASN A 136 -9.31 -22.40 -7.39
C ASN A 136 -8.61 -21.03 -7.38
N LEU A 137 -8.10 -20.58 -8.53
CA LEU A 137 -7.44 -19.28 -8.63
C LEU A 137 -8.41 -18.13 -8.31
N LEU A 138 -9.57 -18.12 -8.96
CA LEU A 138 -10.59 -17.08 -8.80
C LEU A 138 -11.17 -17.08 -7.38
N ALA A 139 -11.50 -18.27 -6.86
CA ALA A 139 -11.96 -18.46 -5.49
C ALA A 139 -10.92 -18.00 -4.46
N SER A 140 -9.63 -18.28 -4.70
CA SER A 140 -8.54 -17.81 -3.85
C SER A 140 -8.43 -16.28 -3.84
N LEU A 141 -8.54 -15.63 -5.00
CA LEU A 141 -8.53 -14.16 -5.08
C LEU A 141 -9.71 -13.55 -4.31
N ILE A 142 -10.92 -14.09 -4.48
CA ILE A 142 -12.10 -13.68 -3.69
C ILE A 142 -11.84 -13.86 -2.19
N GLY A 143 -11.30 -15.02 -1.79
CA GLY A 143 -10.97 -15.33 -0.40
C GLY A 143 -9.95 -14.35 0.20
N GLN A 144 -8.94 -13.97 -0.57
CA GLN A 144 -7.93 -13.00 -0.12
C GLN A 144 -8.52 -11.59 0.05
N VAL A 145 -9.32 -11.13 -0.92
CA VAL A 145 -9.99 -9.82 -0.83
C VAL A 145 -10.95 -9.77 0.35
N THR A 146 -11.80 -10.79 0.53
CA THR A 146 -12.74 -10.88 1.66
C THR A 146 -12.02 -10.98 3.01
N THR A 147 -10.85 -11.62 3.06
CA THR A 147 -10.00 -11.67 4.26
C THR A 147 -9.44 -10.30 4.64
N PHE A 148 -8.97 -9.50 3.67
CA PHE A 148 -8.54 -8.14 3.98
C PHE A 148 -9.73 -7.26 4.38
N TYR A 149 -10.86 -7.40 3.67
CA TYR A 149 -12.09 -6.71 4.01
C TYR A 149 -12.53 -6.97 5.44
N SER A 150 -12.58 -8.22 5.90
CA SER A 150 -12.99 -8.54 7.27
C SER A 150 -12.08 -7.90 8.33
N LYS A 151 -10.79 -7.73 8.02
CA LYS A 151 -9.84 -7.04 8.89
C LYS A 151 -10.08 -5.53 8.94
N ILE A 152 -10.44 -4.91 7.82
CA ILE A 152 -10.49 -3.44 7.71
C ILE A 152 -11.90 -2.83 7.75
N SER A 153 -12.95 -3.64 7.61
CA SER A 153 -14.33 -3.18 7.36
C SER A 153 -14.85 -2.22 8.44
N LYS A 154 -14.49 -2.48 9.70
CA LYS A 154 -14.91 -1.70 10.88
C LYS A 154 -14.29 -0.31 10.97
N TYR A 155 -13.20 -0.04 10.25
CA TYR A 155 -12.54 1.26 10.27
C TYR A 155 -13.13 2.17 9.20
N ALA A 156 -13.30 3.45 9.51
CA ALA A 156 -13.84 4.44 8.58
C ALA A 156 -12.79 4.93 7.57
N SER A 157 -11.51 4.93 7.95
CA SER A 157 -10.42 5.46 7.13
C SER A 157 -9.09 4.73 7.34
N VAL A 158 -8.14 4.97 6.42
CA VAL A 158 -6.75 4.50 6.54
C VAL A 158 -6.08 5.06 7.81
N VAL A 159 -6.33 6.32 8.15
CA VAL A 159 -5.74 6.97 9.34
C VAL A 159 -6.21 6.28 10.63
N GLU A 160 -7.50 5.95 10.71
CA GLU A 160 -8.04 5.21 11.85
C GLU A 160 -7.47 3.78 11.91
N LEU A 161 -7.41 3.11 10.76
CA LEU A 161 -6.81 1.79 10.63
C LEU A 161 -5.34 1.79 11.11
N GLU A 162 -4.55 2.77 10.68
CA GLU A 162 -3.13 2.94 11.04
C GLU A 162 -2.97 3.15 12.55
N LYS A 163 -3.77 4.05 13.14
CA LYS A 163 -3.75 4.32 14.59
C LYS A 163 -4.04 3.06 15.42
N GLU A 164 -4.92 2.21 14.93
CA GLU A 164 -5.39 1.00 15.63
C GLU A 164 -4.65 -0.27 15.19
N PHE A 165 -3.70 -0.15 14.26
CA PHE A 165 -3.08 -1.28 13.59
C PHE A 165 -2.37 -2.20 14.58
N GLU A 166 -1.39 -1.69 15.32
CA GLU A 166 -0.59 -2.50 16.25
C GLU A 166 -1.44 -3.04 17.40
N ASN A 167 -2.36 -2.22 17.91
CA ASN A 167 -3.11 -2.53 19.12
C ASN A 167 -4.32 -3.43 18.88
N LYS A 168 -4.93 -3.44 17.70
CA LYS A 168 -6.17 -4.19 17.43
C LYS A 168 -6.07 -5.18 16.27
N LEU A 169 -5.33 -4.86 15.21
CA LEU A 169 -5.28 -5.70 14.01
C LEU A 169 -4.06 -6.63 14.02
N ASN A 170 -2.91 -6.12 14.43
CA ASN A 170 -1.62 -6.81 14.37
C ASN A 170 -1.14 -7.33 15.74
N GLN A 171 -2.06 -7.59 16.68
CA GLN A 171 -1.73 -8.09 18.03
C GLN A 171 -0.87 -9.37 18.00
N ASN A 172 -1.15 -10.26 17.05
CA ASN A 172 -0.42 -11.53 16.86
C ASN A 172 0.83 -11.39 15.99
N ARG A 173 1.21 -10.16 15.60
CA ARG A 173 2.39 -9.86 14.76
C ARG A 173 2.44 -10.65 13.45
N ASN A 174 1.28 -10.79 12.81
CA ASN A 174 1.16 -11.41 11.48
C ASN A 174 1.84 -10.58 10.38
N TYR A 175 2.06 -9.30 10.66
CA TYR A 175 2.73 -8.33 9.80
C TYR A 175 3.86 -7.68 10.60
N LYS A 176 4.96 -7.35 9.93
CA LYS A 176 6.13 -6.67 10.50
C LYS A 176 5.87 -5.18 10.72
N SER A 177 5.03 -4.57 9.90
CA SER A 177 4.64 -3.17 10.00
C SER A 177 3.31 -2.90 9.30
N PHE A 178 2.78 -1.70 9.51
CA PHE A 178 1.62 -1.20 8.78
C PHE A 178 1.88 -1.12 7.27
N GLU A 179 3.08 -0.71 6.86
CA GLU A 179 3.49 -0.67 5.45
C GLU A 179 3.41 -2.06 4.82
N GLU A 180 3.94 -3.10 5.47
CA GLU A 180 3.85 -4.47 4.93
C GLU A 180 2.39 -4.92 4.78
N PHE A 181 1.52 -4.54 5.73
CA PHE A 181 0.09 -4.82 5.62
C PHE A 181 -0.53 -4.14 4.38
N ILE A 182 -0.24 -2.86 4.17
CA ILE A 182 -0.73 -2.08 3.03
C ILE A 182 -0.18 -2.63 1.71
N GLU A 183 1.10 -2.98 1.65
CA GLU A 183 1.73 -3.59 0.48
C GLU A 183 1.04 -4.90 0.10
N LYS A 184 0.83 -5.80 1.08
CA LYS A 184 0.13 -7.06 0.82
C LYS A 184 -1.31 -6.84 0.37
N MET A 185 -2.01 -5.87 0.95
CA MET A 185 -3.37 -5.51 0.53
C MET A 185 -3.37 -5.00 -0.92
N ASP A 186 -2.41 -4.16 -1.31
CA ASP A 186 -2.29 -3.63 -2.67
C ASP A 186 -1.95 -4.71 -3.70
N MET A 187 -1.06 -5.63 -3.36
CA MET A 187 -0.75 -6.77 -4.19
C MET A 187 -1.99 -7.65 -4.42
N THR A 188 -2.78 -7.91 -3.37
CA THR A 188 -4.01 -8.67 -3.46
C THR A 188 -5.03 -7.98 -4.35
N ILE A 189 -5.27 -6.67 -4.14
CA ILE A 189 -6.23 -5.92 -4.95
C ILE A 189 -5.76 -5.82 -6.40
N THR A 190 -4.48 -5.64 -6.66
CA THR A 190 -3.93 -5.62 -8.02
C THR A 190 -4.23 -6.92 -8.76
N LYS A 191 -3.88 -8.08 -8.17
CA LYS A 191 -4.15 -9.39 -8.77
C LYS A 191 -5.65 -9.66 -8.94
N TYR A 192 -6.45 -9.20 -7.98
CA TYR A 192 -7.91 -9.29 -8.10
C TYR A 192 -8.42 -8.45 -9.28
N LEU A 193 -7.95 -7.21 -9.43
CA LEU A 193 -8.38 -6.32 -10.52
C LEU A 193 -8.03 -6.88 -11.89
N GLU A 194 -6.86 -7.52 -12.04
CA GLU A 194 -6.45 -8.22 -13.27
C GLU A 194 -7.42 -9.35 -13.67
N GLN A 195 -8.10 -9.97 -12.70
CA GLN A 195 -9.04 -11.08 -12.92
C GLN A 195 -10.50 -10.69 -12.68
N LYS A 196 -10.78 -9.40 -12.43
CA LYS A 196 -12.08 -8.93 -11.95
C LYS A 196 -13.23 -9.37 -12.86
N ASP A 197 -13.07 -9.18 -14.16
CA ASP A 197 -14.15 -9.49 -15.12
C ASP A 197 -14.35 -11.01 -15.25
N SER A 198 -13.27 -11.79 -15.26
CA SER A 198 -13.32 -13.26 -15.21
C SER A 198 -14.06 -13.77 -13.97
N ILE A 199 -13.79 -13.16 -12.81
CA ILE A 199 -14.45 -13.46 -11.55
C ILE A 199 -15.95 -13.19 -11.67
N TRP A 200 -16.36 -11.96 -12.00
CA TRP A 200 -17.78 -11.61 -12.02
C TRP A 200 -18.57 -12.31 -13.11
N ASN A 201 -17.95 -12.57 -14.27
CA ASN A 201 -18.58 -13.38 -15.31
C ASN A 201 -18.86 -14.80 -14.81
N ALA A 202 -17.91 -15.43 -14.11
CA ALA A 202 -18.13 -16.74 -13.52
C ALA A 202 -19.21 -16.71 -12.43
N LEU A 203 -19.18 -15.71 -11.53
CA LEU A 203 -20.16 -15.60 -10.44
C LEU A 203 -21.58 -15.31 -10.92
N ASN A 204 -21.75 -14.51 -11.98
CA ASN A 204 -23.07 -14.18 -12.54
C ASN A 204 -23.75 -15.39 -13.22
N THR A 205 -23.02 -16.48 -13.46
CA THR A 205 -23.60 -17.74 -13.98
C THR A 205 -24.10 -18.67 -12.88
N LEU A 206 -23.90 -18.32 -11.60
CA LEU A 206 -24.31 -19.14 -10.45
C LEU A 206 -25.77 -18.94 -10.09
#